data_AF-A0A668SJ24-F1
#
_entry.id   AF-A0A668SJ24-F1
#
_cell.length_a   1.000
_cell.length_b   1.000
_cell.length_c   1.000
_cell.angle_alpha   90.00
_cell.angle_beta   90.00
_cell.angle_gamma   90.00
#
_symmetry.space_group_name_H-M   'P 1'
#
loop_
_entity.id
_entity.type
_entity.pdbx_description
1 polymer ?
#
loop_
_entity_poly.entity_id
_entity_poly.type
_entity_poly.pdbx_seq_one_letter_code
_entity_poly.pdbx_strand_id
1 'polypeptide(L)'
;MGPGGPMAPGGPMGLGGPMAPGGPMGQGGPMGQGGPMGPFPPTFMSTARVITCDSLDNVQRLSCDNGVIIVQAAMYGRTDAEICSDGIPADQLANTQCFQIDTLKDVKSRCDGKKVCEISTNSFRTSDPCSGIYKYLDTTYTCFPAIHSVTCDDSLANLQCGEGQVLLIHGADYGRRDSTTCSLNLPASQLQNVQCSKPISILADSCNGKSNCTVKVSSSVFGDPCFGTYKYLEMAYSCHCDALSATVCSQETSVSSLSELTTLVSEVGLLTLAIMERDIRRME
;
A
#
# COMPACT_ATOMS: atom_id res chain seq x y z
N MET A 1 -3.27 50.23 39.14
CA MET A 1 -3.81 51.21 38.17
C MET A 1 -2.68 52.13 37.76
N GLY A 2 -2.09 51.90 36.59
CA GLY A 2 -1.12 52.80 35.95
C GLY A 2 -1.67 53.21 34.58
N PRO A 3 -1.50 54.48 34.15
CA PRO A 3 -2.15 54.99 32.95
C PRO A 3 -1.46 54.46 31.69
N GLY A 4 -2.27 53.92 30.76
CA GLY A 4 -1.82 53.47 29.44
C GLY A 4 -1.46 54.67 28.56
N GLY A 5 -0.28 54.61 27.94
CA GLY A 5 0.18 55.57 26.93
C GLY A 5 -0.53 55.38 25.57
N PRO A 6 -0.52 56.42 24.70
CA PRO A 6 -1.27 56.41 23.45
C PRO A 6 -0.62 55.55 22.37
N MET A 7 -1.45 54.85 21.59
CA MET A 7 -1.07 54.11 20.38
C MET A 7 -0.75 55.06 19.23
N ALA A 8 0.38 54.83 18.56
CA ALA A 8 0.77 55.54 17.34
C ALA A 8 -0.01 55.02 16.11
N PRO A 9 -0.31 55.87 15.11
CA PRO A 9 -1.00 55.44 13.90
C PRO A 9 -0.06 54.69 12.95
N GLY A 10 -0.59 53.60 12.37
CA GLY A 10 0.09 52.76 11.39
C GLY A 10 0.41 53.49 10.08
N GLY A 11 1.62 53.25 9.56
CA GLY A 11 2.08 53.79 8.28
C GLY A 11 1.36 53.18 7.07
N PRO A 12 1.46 53.83 5.90
CA PRO A 12 0.73 53.41 4.69
C PRO A 12 1.28 52.12 4.09
N MET A 13 0.37 51.28 3.59
CA MET A 13 0.69 50.07 2.83
C MET A 13 1.27 50.45 1.45
N GLY A 14 2.47 49.96 1.16
CA GLY A 14 3.13 50.13 -0.13
C GLY A 14 2.42 49.37 -1.24
N LEU A 15 2.20 50.05 -2.37
CA LEU A 15 1.65 49.47 -3.60
C LEU A 15 2.63 48.47 -4.20
N GLY A 16 2.17 47.23 -4.42
CA GLY A 16 2.93 46.18 -5.10
C GLY A 16 3.24 46.56 -6.55
N GLY A 17 4.52 46.48 -6.91
CA GLY A 17 5.00 46.67 -8.28
C GLY A 17 4.61 45.51 -9.21
N PRO A 18 4.69 45.70 -10.54
CA PRO A 18 4.26 44.70 -11.52
C PRO A 18 5.21 43.49 -11.57
N MET A 19 4.62 42.31 -11.73
CA MET A 19 5.33 41.04 -11.93
C MET A 19 6.01 41.02 -13.31
N ALA A 20 7.31 40.73 -13.32
CA ALA A 20 8.06 40.49 -14.55
C ALA A 20 7.66 39.15 -15.21
N PRO A 21 7.71 39.04 -16.55
CA PRO A 21 7.43 37.78 -17.23
C PRO A 21 8.54 36.75 -16.97
N GLY A 22 8.13 35.53 -16.66
CA GLY A 22 9.01 34.38 -16.42
C GLY A 22 9.85 34.01 -17.64
N GLY A 23 11.14 33.76 -17.41
CA GLY A 23 12.07 33.26 -18.43
C GLY A 23 11.76 31.82 -18.86
N PRO A 24 12.35 31.37 -19.98
CA PRO A 24 12.07 30.05 -20.55
C PRO A 24 12.64 28.91 -19.68
N MET A 25 11.88 27.81 -19.62
CA MET A 25 12.27 26.56 -18.96
C MET A 25 13.53 25.98 -19.61
N GLY A 26 14.59 25.79 -18.81
CA GLY A 26 15.81 25.09 -19.22
C GLY A 26 15.53 23.62 -19.50
N GLN A 27 16.11 23.11 -20.59
CA GLN A 27 16.04 21.69 -20.96
C GLN A 27 16.77 20.86 -19.89
N GLY A 28 16.10 19.82 -19.38
CA GLY A 28 16.68 18.85 -18.46
C GLY A 28 17.88 18.13 -19.09
N GLY A 29 19.02 18.17 -18.40
CA GLY A 29 20.19 17.39 -18.78
C GLY A 29 19.95 15.88 -18.67
N PRO A 30 20.75 15.05 -19.36
CA PRO A 30 20.59 13.60 -19.34
C PRO A 30 20.84 13.04 -17.94
N MET A 31 20.00 12.08 -17.54
CA MET A 31 20.14 11.31 -16.32
C MET A 31 21.53 10.67 -16.26
N GLY A 32 22.32 11.03 -15.25
CA GLY A 32 23.63 10.43 -15.01
C GLY A 32 23.48 8.92 -14.80
N GLN A 33 24.37 8.15 -15.43
CA GLN A 33 24.46 6.70 -15.22
C GLN A 33 24.81 6.43 -13.74
N GLY A 34 23.87 5.85 -13.01
CA GLY A 34 24.09 5.40 -11.64
C GLY A 34 25.19 4.35 -11.59
N GLY A 35 26.11 4.50 -10.63
CA GLY A 35 27.17 3.52 -10.36
C GLY A 35 26.63 2.16 -9.92
N PRO A 36 27.50 1.14 -9.81
CA PRO A 36 27.08 -0.22 -9.51
C PRO A 36 26.48 -0.31 -8.10
N MET A 37 25.19 -0.61 -8.03
CA MET A 37 24.52 -0.95 -6.77
C MET A 37 25.07 -2.29 -6.26
N GLY A 38 25.35 -2.35 -4.95
CA GLY A 38 25.81 -3.55 -4.25
C GLY A 38 24.79 -4.71 -4.30
N PRO A 39 25.14 -5.87 -3.71
CA PRO A 39 24.47 -7.15 -3.95
C PRO A 39 23.16 -7.34 -3.17
N PHE A 40 22.33 -6.29 -3.06
CA PHE A 40 20.98 -6.41 -2.53
C PHE A 40 20.02 -6.58 -3.72
N PRO A 41 19.17 -7.62 -3.75
CA PRO A 41 18.16 -7.74 -4.80
C PRO A 41 17.27 -6.49 -4.74
N PRO A 42 17.04 -5.79 -5.87
CA PRO A 42 16.11 -4.68 -5.89
C PRO A 42 14.74 -5.23 -5.46
N THR A 43 14.23 -4.75 -4.33
CA THR A 43 12.84 -4.90 -3.98
C THR A 43 12.03 -4.22 -5.09
N PHE A 44 11.55 -5.01 -6.05
CA PHE A 44 10.79 -4.52 -7.19
C PHE A 44 9.46 -3.94 -6.68
N MET A 45 9.42 -2.64 -6.44
CA MET A 45 8.17 -1.92 -6.22
C MET A 45 7.48 -1.77 -7.58
N SER A 46 6.25 -2.30 -7.69
CA SER A 46 5.43 -2.15 -8.89
C SER A 46 4.43 -1.03 -8.70
N THR A 47 4.36 -0.09 -9.64
CA THR A 47 3.37 0.99 -9.65
C THR A 47 2.25 0.65 -10.63
N ALA A 48 1.00 0.76 -10.18
CA ALA A 48 -0.19 0.51 -10.99
C ALA A 48 -1.16 1.70 -10.90
N ARG A 49 -1.90 1.93 -11.98
CA ARG A 49 -2.98 2.92 -12.06
C ARG A 49 -4.26 2.21 -12.49
N VAL A 50 -5.35 2.45 -11.76
CA VAL A 50 -6.66 1.87 -12.03
C VAL A 50 -7.68 3.00 -12.10
N ILE A 51 -8.51 2.97 -13.13
CA ILE A 51 -9.58 3.94 -13.35
C ILE A 51 -10.91 3.19 -13.37
N THR A 52 -11.90 3.73 -12.67
CA THR A 52 -13.25 3.17 -12.62
C THR A 52 -14.26 4.27 -12.84
N CYS A 53 -15.06 4.14 -13.92
CA CYS A 53 -16.12 5.09 -14.24
C CYS A 53 -17.23 5.04 -13.18
N ASP A 54 -17.80 6.19 -12.82
CA ASP A 54 -18.84 6.26 -11.80
C ASP A 54 -20.14 5.58 -12.27
N SER A 55 -20.52 4.50 -11.59
CA SER A 55 -21.77 3.77 -11.80
C SER A 55 -22.23 3.16 -10.47
N LEU A 56 -23.53 2.89 -10.34
CA LEU A 56 -24.12 2.34 -9.11
C LEU A 56 -23.51 1.00 -8.68
N ASP A 57 -23.08 0.19 -9.65
CA ASP A 57 -22.59 -1.17 -9.40
C ASP A 57 -21.07 -1.32 -9.62
N ASN A 58 -20.38 -0.25 -10.01
CA ASN A 58 -18.95 -0.32 -10.28
C ASN A 58 -18.14 -0.33 -8.98
N VAL A 59 -17.30 -1.34 -8.85
CA VAL A 59 -16.34 -1.50 -7.75
C VAL A 59 -14.94 -1.42 -8.33
N GLN A 60 -14.13 -0.51 -7.81
CA GLN A 60 -12.71 -0.46 -8.11
C GLN A 60 -11.98 -1.51 -7.30
N ARG A 61 -11.20 -2.36 -7.96
CA ARG A 61 -10.38 -3.41 -7.32
C ARG A 61 -8.89 -3.13 -7.51
N LEU A 62 -8.17 -3.03 -6.40
CA LEU A 62 -6.71 -2.90 -6.32
C LEU A 62 -6.14 -4.22 -5.80
N SER A 63 -5.04 -4.69 -6.38
CA SER A 63 -4.46 -5.98 -5.99
C SER A 63 -2.95 -6.00 -6.20
N CYS A 64 -2.24 -6.55 -5.23
CA CYS A 64 -0.81 -6.83 -5.33
C CYS A 64 -0.56 -8.33 -5.29
N ASP A 65 0.21 -8.86 -6.24
CA ASP A 65 0.61 -10.26 -6.24
C ASP A 65 1.58 -10.53 -5.07
N ASN A 66 2.59 -9.66 -4.98
CA ASN A 66 3.59 -9.62 -3.91
C ASN A 66 3.52 -8.27 -3.19
N GLY A 67 3.34 -8.32 -1.87
CA GLY A 67 3.33 -7.13 -1.02
C GLY A 67 1.93 -6.63 -0.65
N VAL A 68 1.91 -5.38 -0.22
CA VAL A 68 0.71 -4.64 0.19
C VAL A 68 0.57 -3.37 -0.64
N ILE A 69 -0.67 -2.91 -0.76
CA ILE A 69 -1.04 -1.68 -1.44
C ILE A 69 -0.57 -0.49 -0.59
N ILE A 70 0.11 0.46 -1.24
CA ILE A 70 0.36 1.80 -0.72
C ILE A 70 -0.16 2.78 -1.76
N VAL A 71 -1.22 3.50 -1.42
CA VAL A 71 -1.87 4.47 -2.32
C VAL A 71 -0.99 5.72 -2.43
N GLN A 72 -0.61 6.07 -3.65
CA GLN A 72 0.19 7.26 -3.93
C GLN A 72 -0.69 8.47 -4.23
N ALA A 73 -1.69 8.27 -5.09
CA ALA A 73 -2.65 9.30 -5.48
C ALA A 73 -4.02 8.65 -5.69
N ALA A 74 -5.10 9.36 -5.33
CA ALA A 74 -6.45 8.96 -5.64
C ALA A 74 -7.31 10.21 -5.78
N MET A 75 -8.18 10.22 -6.78
CA MET A 75 -9.08 11.35 -7.04
C MET A 75 -10.43 10.85 -7.56
N TYR A 76 -11.50 11.42 -7.05
CA TYR A 76 -12.85 11.18 -7.53
C TYR A 76 -13.39 12.45 -8.16
N GLY A 77 -13.79 12.39 -9.43
CA GLY A 77 -14.19 13.56 -10.19
C GLY A 77 -13.96 13.39 -11.69
N ARG A 78 -13.56 14.47 -12.36
CA ARG A 78 -13.13 14.50 -13.75
C ARG A 78 -11.99 15.51 -13.95
N THR A 79 -10.87 14.99 -14.42
CA THR A 79 -9.65 15.75 -14.79
C THR A 79 -9.28 15.64 -16.26
N ASP A 80 -9.96 14.74 -16.98
CA ASP A 80 -9.72 14.42 -18.39
C ASP A 80 -11.07 14.26 -19.10
N ALA A 81 -11.19 14.79 -20.31
CA ALA A 81 -12.42 14.75 -21.10
C ALA A 81 -12.62 13.41 -21.83
N GLU A 82 -11.55 12.65 -22.06
CA GLU A 82 -11.55 11.38 -22.79
C GLU A 82 -11.81 10.19 -21.87
N ILE A 83 -11.36 10.25 -20.61
CA ILE A 83 -11.56 9.15 -19.66
C ILE A 83 -13.04 8.97 -19.37
N CYS A 84 -13.57 7.76 -19.56
CA CYS A 84 -14.97 7.43 -19.34
C CYS A 84 -15.93 8.36 -20.12
N SER A 85 -15.66 8.61 -21.41
CA SER A 85 -16.45 9.48 -22.28
C SER A 85 -17.46 8.72 -23.17
N ASP A 86 -17.30 7.41 -23.32
CA ASP A 86 -18.14 6.57 -24.19
C ASP A 86 -19.63 6.68 -23.83
N GLY A 87 -20.43 7.19 -24.77
CA GLY A 87 -21.88 7.34 -24.61
C GLY A 87 -22.31 8.48 -23.67
N ILE A 88 -21.38 9.34 -23.24
CA ILE A 88 -21.67 10.45 -22.34
C ILE A 88 -21.83 11.78 -23.12
N PRO A 89 -22.89 12.56 -22.86
CA PRO A 89 -23.09 13.87 -23.47
C PRO A 89 -21.95 14.87 -23.19
N ALA A 90 -21.60 15.69 -24.18
CA ALA A 90 -20.46 16.62 -24.11
C ALA A 90 -20.57 17.65 -22.98
N ASP A 91 -21.79 18.06 -22.61
CA ASP A 91 -22.05 18.95 -21.46
C ASP A 91 -21.61 18.32 -20.13
N GLN A 92 -21.71 16.99 -19.99
CA GLN A 92 -21.27 16.27 -18.80
C GLN A 92 -19.76 15.97 -18.78
N LEU A 93 -19.05 16.23 -19.89
CA LEU A 93 -17.60 16.03 -20.03
C LEU A 93 -16.82 17.35 -19.96
N ALA A 94 -17.50 18.50 -20.03
CA ALA A 94 -16.87 19.81 -20.20
C ALA A 94 -16.00 20.26 -19.00
N ASN A 95 -16.36 19.87 -17.78
CA ASN A 95 -15.62 20.26 -16.58
C ASN A 95 -14.52 19.24 -16.21
N THR A 96 -13.28 19.57 -16.58
CA THR A 96 -12.06 18.80 -16.25
C THR A 96 -11.30 19.36 -15.05
N GLN A 97 -11.88 20.28 -14.29
CA GLN A 97 -11.30 20.79 -13.05
C GLN A 97 -12.19 20.39 -11.86
N CYS A 98 -12.73 19.18 -11.92
CA CYS A 98 -13.57 18.62 -10.89
C CYS A 98 -12.84 17.49 -10.16
N PHE A 99 -12.54 17.68 -8.88
CA PHE A 99 -12.00 16.62 -8.05
C PHE A 99 -12.37 16.86 -6.59
N GLN A 100 -12.60 15.79 -5.86
CA GLN A 100 -12.79 15.82 -4.41
C GLN A 100 -11.42 15.76 -3.71
N ILE A 101 -11.24 16.62 -2.70
CA ILE A 101 -9.96 16.76 -1.97
C ILE A 101 -9.71 15.55 -1.05
N ASP A 102 -10.74 15.06 -0.37
CA ASP A 102 -10.59 14.02 0.67
C ASP A 102 -10.46 12.59 0.12
N THR A 103 -10.64 12.38 -1.20
CA THR A 103 -10.60 11.04 -1.81
C THR A 103 -9.31 10.30 -1.50
N LEU A 104 -8.16 10.99 -1.54
CA LEU A 104 -6.87 10.38 -1.23
C LEU A 104 -6.83 9.81 0.18
N LYS A 105 -7.34 10.55 1.16
CA LYS A 105 -7.34 10.14 2.57
C LYS A 105 -8.27 8.95 2.78
N ASP A 106 -9.46 8.99 2.17
CA ASP A 106 -10.43 7.92 2.27
C ASP A 106 -9.91 6.62 1.64
N VAL A 107 -9.34 6.70 0.44
CA VAL A 107 -8.78 5.54 -0.27
C VAL A 107 -7.57 4.98 0.48
N LYS A 108 -6.66 5.84 0.98
CA LYS A 108 -5.55 5.42 1.85
C LYS A 108 -6.04 4.65 3.07
N SER A 109 -7.00 5.23 3.81
CA SER A 109 -7.53 4.62 5.03
C SER A 109 -8.18 3.25 4.82
N ARG A 110 -8.69 2.98 3.61
CA ARG A 110 -9.40 1.75 3.26
C ARG A 110 -8.49 0.67 2.66
N CYS A 111 -7.46 1.08 1.94
CA CYS A 111 -6.64 0.19 1.10
C CYS A 111 -5.20 0.02 1.56
N ASP A 112 -4.60 1.00 2.24
CA ASP A 112 -3.20 0.90 2.63
C ASP A 112 -2.98 -0.32 3.54
N GLY A 113 -1.91 -1.05 3.26
CA GLY A 113 -1.54 -2.26 4.01
C GLY A 113 -2.30 -3.53 3.62
N LYS A 114 -3.31 -3.46 2.74
CA LYS A 114 -4.03 -4.65 2.24
C LYS A 114 -3.37 -5.26 1.01
N LYS A 115 -3.56 -6.56 0.81
CA LYS A 115 -3.19 -7.23 -0.45
C LYS A 115 -4.19 -6.97 -1.57
N VAL A 116 -5.48 -6.96 -1.22
CA VAL A 116 -6.60 -6.68 -2.14
C VAL A 116 -7.51 -5.65 -1.48
N CYS A 117 -7.91 -4.63 -2.23
CA CYS A 117 -8.85 -3.61 -1.78
C CYS A 117 -9.96 -3.41 -2.80
N GLU A 118 -11.20 -3.35 -2.33
CA GLU A 118 -12.39 -3.10 -3.14
C GLU A 118 -13.08 -1.83 -2.65
N ILE A 119 -13.33 -0.89 -3.56
CA ILE A 119 -13.91 0.42 -3.26
C ILE A 119 -15.14 0.63 -4.15
N SER A 120 -16.29 0.89 -3.53
CA SER A 120 -17.50 1.28 -4.27
C SER A 120 -17.49 2.79 -4.52
N THR A 121 -17.78 3.24 -5.75
CA THR A 121 -17.86 4.68 -6.04
C THR A 121 -19.01 5.36 -5.29
N ASN A 122 -20.01 4.59 -4.83
CA ASN A 122 -21.12 5.08 -4.03
C ASN A 122 -20.68 5.74 -2.71
N SER A 123 -19.53 5.35 -2.13
CA SER A 123 -19.05 5.98 -0.89
C SER A 123 -18.67 7.45 -1.08
N PHE A 124 -18.38 7.89 -2.30
CA PHE A 124 -17.99 9.27 -2.62
C PHE A 124 -19.16 10.14 -3.11
N ARG A 125 -20.29 9.54 -3.47
CA ARG A 125 -21.49 10.25 -3.95
C ARG A 125 -22.13 11.17 -2.91
N THR A 126 -21.85 10.95 -1.63
CA THR A 126 -22.37 11.78 -0.53
C THR A 126 -21.81 13.20 -0.53
N SER A 127 -20.65 13.43 -1.16
CA SER A 127 -20.00 14.74 -1.28
C SER A 127 -19.65 14.99 -2.75
N ASP A 128 -20.67 15.12 -3.61
CA ASP A 128 -20.46 15.32 -5.04
C ASP A 128 -19.70 16.65 -5.33
N PRO A 129 -18.48 16.60 -5.89
CA PRO A 129 -17.68 17.79 -6.19
C PRO A 129 -18.22 18.61 -7.38
N CYS A 130 -18.99 17.99 -8.27
CA CYS A 130 -19.52 18.66 -9.46
C CYS A 130 -20.80 17.96 -9.95
N SER A 131 -21.95 18.45 -9.48
CA SER A 131 -23.26 17.96 -9.90
C SER A 131 -23.46 18.11 -11.41
N GLY A 132 -23.95 17.05 -12.06
CA GLY A 132 -24.22 17.02 -13.51
C GLY A 132 -23.01 16.68 -14.38
N ILE A 133 -21.83 16.51 -13.80
CA ILE A 133 -20.63 16.04 -14.51
C ILE A 133 -20.47 14.54 -14.25
N TYR A 134 -20.19 13.79 -15.32
CA TYR A 134 -19.93 12.36 -15.23
C TYR A 134 -18.53 12.14 -14.66
N LYS A 135 -18.39 11.35 -13.59
CA LYS A 135 -17.15 11.24 -12.80
C LYS A 135 -16.49 9.87 -12.95
N TYR A 136 -15.26 9.76 -12.49
CA TYR A 136 -14.52 8.52 -12.34
C TYR A 136 -13.63 8.57 -11.10
N LEU A 137 -13.30 7.39 -10.57
CA LEU A 137 -12.31 7.20 -9.53
C LEU A 137 -10.99 6.77 -10.19
N ASP A 138 -9.98 7.62 -10.10
CA ASP A 138 -8.64 7.34 -10.61
C ASP A 138 -7.68 7.20 -9.44
N THR A 139 -7.08 6.01 -9.31
CA THR A 139 -6.22 5.65 -8.19
C THR A 139 -4.91 5.08 -8.70
N THR A 140 -3.81 5.67 -8.24
CA THR A 140 -2.43 5.21 -8.46
C THR A 140 -1.87 4.66 -7.15
N TYR A 141 -1.37 3.44 -7.18
CA TYR A 141 -0.79 2.77 -6.01
C TYR A 141 0.49 2.04 -6.36
N THR A 142 1.26 1.75 -5.32
CA THR A 142 2.47 0.94 -5.39
C THR A 142 2.32 -0.30 -4.55
N CYS A 143 2.76 -1.44 -5.07
CA CYS A 143 2.91 -2.66 -4.31
C CYS A 143 4.25 -2.63 -3.58
N PHE A 144 4.18 -2.50 -2.26
CA PHE A 144 5.35 -2.52 -1.40
C PHE A 144 5.53 -3.94 -0.82
N PRO A 145 6.73 -4.55 -0.89
CA PRO A 145 6.95 -5.92 -0.44
C PRO A 145 6.90 -6.03 1.09
N ALA A 146 5.68 -6.15 1.62
CA ALA A 146 5.37 -6.42 3.01
C ALA A 146 4.31 -7.54 3.11
N ILE A 147 4.23 -8.12 4.29
CA ILE A 147 3.30 -9.17 4.69
C ILE A 147 2.09 -8.49 5.33
N HIS A 148 0.91 -8.75 4.77
CA HIS A 148 -0.37 -8.37 5.36
C HIS A 148 -0.79 -9.42 6.40
N SER A 149 -1.16 -8.95 7.59
CA SER A 149 -1.62 -9.82 8.68
C SER A 149 -2.87 -9.25 9.34
N VAL A 150 -3.82 -10.14 9.59
CA VAL A 150 -5.08 -9.84 10.27
C VAL A 150 -5.21 -10.74 11.49
N THR A 151 -5.61 -10.18 12.62
CA THR A 151 -5.85 -10.91 13.86
C THR A 151 -7.08 -10.37 14.55
N CYS A 152 -8.05 -11.23 14.85
CA CYS A 152 -9.32 -10.84 15.47
C CYS A 152 -9.14 -10.39 16.93
N ASP A 153 -10.11 -9.63 17.45
CA ASP A 153 -10.15 -9.26 18.87
C ASP A 153 -10.12 -10.52 19.77
N ASP A 154 -9.50 -10.39 20.95
CA ASP A 154 -9.22 -11.46 21.91
C ASP A 154 -8.30 -12.61 21.42
N SER A 155 -7.62 -12.44 20.28
CA SER A 155 -6.64 -13.39 19.74
C SER A 155 -5.19 -12.93 19.91
N LEU A 156 -4.24 -13.83 19.65
CA LEU A 156 -2.81 -13.50 19.66
C LEU A 156 -2.28 -13.36 18.24
N ALA A 157 -1.66 -12.22 17.93
CA ALA A 157 -0.93 -11.99 16.69
C ALA A 157 0.51 -12.50 16.88
N ASN A 158 0.92 -13.47 16.08
CA ASN A 158 2.26 -14.05 16.12
C ASN A 158 3.04 -13.63 14.87
N LEU A 159 4.01 -12.75 15.06
CA LEU A 159 4.90 -12.24 14.02
C LEU A 159 6.25 -12.96 14.11
N GLN A 160 6.72 -13.49 12.98
CA GLN A 160 7.98 -14.22 12.92
C GLN A 160 8.70 -13.94 11.60
N CYS A 161 10.00 -13.74 11.67
CA CYS A 161 10.90 -13.67 10.52
C CYS A 161 11.86 -14.86 10.51
N GLY A 162 12.49 -15.10 9.36
CA GLY A 162 13.51 -16.14 9.20
C GLY A 162 14.76 -15.89 10.06
N GLU A 163 15.67 -16.86 10.08
CA GLU A 163 16.92 -16.74 10.83
C GLU A 163 17.77 -15.57 10.32
N GLY A 164 18.26 -14.74 11.25
CA GLY A 164 19.04 -13.53 10.91
C GLY A 164 18.22 -12.34 10.40
N GLN A 165 16.88 -12.46 10.36
CA GLN A 165 15.97 -11.37 10.00
C GLN A 165 15.28 -10.77 11.23
N VAL A 166 14.93 -9.49 11.11
CA VAL A 166 14.22 -8.71 12.11
C VAL A 166 12.95 -8.10 11.52
N LEU A 167 11.94 -7.96 12.38
CA LEU A 167 10.64 -7.38 12.07
C LEU A 167 10.76 -5.86 11.89
N LEU A 168 10.08 -5.35 10.87
CA LEU A 168 9.79 -3.95 10.68
C LEU A 168 8.29 -3.76 10.41
N ILE A 169 7.58 -3.16 11.35
CA ILE A 169 6.18 -2.77 11.20
C ILE A 169 6.10 -1.49 10.37
N HIS A 170 5.32 -1.51 9.28
CA HIS A 170 5.06 -0.34 8.44
C HIS A 170 3.82 0.43 8.89
N GLY A 171 2.80 -0.28 9.36
CA GLY A 171 1.55 0.30 9.80
C GLY A 171 0.64 -0.75 10.40
N ALA A 172 -0.21 -0.31 11.32
CA ALA A 172 -1.18 -1.16 11.98
C ALA A 172 -2.39 -0.34 12.40
N ASP A 173 -3.56 -0.94 12.28
CA ASP A 173 -4.82 -0.33 12.62
C ASP A 173 -5.68 -1.31 13.40
N TYR A 174 -6.31 -0.81 14.46
CA TYR A 174 -7.22 -1.58 15.29
C TYR A 174 -8.64 -1.03 15.13
N GLY A 175 -9.58 -1.90 14.76
CA GLY A 175 -10.96 -1.50 14.47
C GLY A 175 -11.70 -2.49 13.57
N ARG A 176 -12.52 -1.98 12.66
CA ARG A 176 -13.23 -2.71 11.60
C ARG A 176 -13.36 -1.82 10.36
N ARG A 177 -12.84 -2.30 9.23
CA ARG A 177 -12.92 -1.65 7.91
C ARG A 177 -13.82 -2.36 6.91
N ASP A 178 -14.30 -3.56 7.26
CA ASP A 178 -15.21 -4.36 6.44
C ASP A 178 -16.10 -5.27 7.31
N SER A 179 -17.18 -5.80 6.71
CA SER A 179 -18.18 -6.63 7.40
C SER A 179 -17.86 -8.13 7.38
N THR A 180 -16.84 -8.55 6.64
CA THR A 180 -16.55 -9.96 6.35
C THR A 180 -15.40 -10.52 7.18
N THR A 181 -14.42 -9.69 7.51
CA THR A 181 -13.23 -10.03 8.28
C THR A 181 -13.61 -10.24 9.73
N CYS A 182 -13.15 -11.35 10.33
CA CYS A 182 -13.44 -11.71 11.71
C CYS A 182 -14.95 -11.59 12.03
N SER A 183 -15.79 -12.22 11.19
CA SER A 183 -17.27 -12.11 11.23
C SER A 183 -17.97 -13.37 11.75
N LEU A 184 -17.22 -14.46 11.96
CA LEU A 184 -17.77 -15.77 12.28
C LEU A 184 -18.56 -15.74 13.60
N ASN A 185 -19.81 -16.22 13.56
CA ASN A 185 -20.74 -16.29 14.70
C ASN A 185 -21.08 -14.94 15.37
N LEU A 186 -20.96 -13.83 14.64
CA LEU A 186 -21.26 -12.51 15.18
C LEU A 186 -22.59 -11.94 14.67
N PRO A 187 -23.34 -11.23 15.52
CA PRO A 187 -24.57 -10.57 15.10
C PRO A 187 -24.25 -9.39 14.16
N ALA A 188 -25.14 -9.13 13.21
CA ALA A 188 -24.96 -8.05 12.23
C ALA A 188 -24.73 -6.67 12.88
N SER A 189 -25.32 -6.42 14.05
CA SER A 189 -25.13 -5.17 14.80
C SER A 189 -23.67 -4.89 15.17
N GLN A 190 -22.84 -5.93 15.35
CA GLN A 190 -21.42 -5.80 15.67
C GLN A 190 -20.52 -5.68 14.43
N LEU A 191 -21.07 -5.88 13.22
CA LEU A 191 -20.34 -5.89 11.94
C LEU A 191 -20.64 -4.67 11.05
N GLN A 192 -21.69 -3.91 11.36
CA GLN A 192 -22.16 -2.79 10.52
C GLN A 192 -21.19 -1.59 10.52
N ASN A 193 -20.50 -1.32 11.64
CA ASN A 193 -19.61 -0.17 11.73
C ASN A 193 -18.24 -0.45 11.08
N VAL A 194 -18.18 -0.28 9.76
CA VAL A 194 -16.98 -0.46 8.93
C VAL A 194 -16.14 0.81 8.78
N GLN A 195 -16.47 1.87 9.50
CA GLN A 195 -15.72 3.14 9.52
C GLN A 195 -15.00 3.32 10.86
N CYS A 196 -14.71 2.21 11.53
CA CYS A 196 -13.98 2.22 12.79
C CYS A 196 -12.52 1.84 12.52
N SER A 197 -11.59 2.78 12.53
CA SER A 197 -10.16 2.47 12.44
C SER A 197 -9.37 3.43 13.30
N LYS A 198 -8.42 2.88 14.06
CA LYS A 198 -7.48 3.65 14.86
C LYS A 198 -6.06 3.18 14.55
N PRO A 199 -5.20 4.05 14.00
CA PRO A 199 -3.79 3.74 13.81
C PRO A 199 -3.09 3.46 15.13
N ILE A 200 -2.26 2.41 15.18
CA ILE A 200 -1.57 1.94 16.38
C ILE A 200 -0.06 1.97 16.15
N SER A 201 0.64 2.88 16.84
CA SER A 201 2.11 3.00 16.76
C SER A 201 2.85 2.13 17.77
N ILE A 202 2.24 1.77 18.91
CA ILE A 202 2.90 1.02 20.00
C ILE A 202 3.46 -0.34 19.57
N LEU A 203 2.92 -0.91 18.48
CA LEU A 203 3.40 -2.16 17.91
C LEU A 203 4.80 -2.04 17.31
N ALA A 204 5.10 -0.91 16.66
CA ALA A 204 6.43 -0.64 16.12
C ALA A 204 7.46 -0.60 17.25
N ASP A 205 7.16 0.11 18.34
CA ASP A 205 8.06 0.21 19.50
C ASP A 205 8.30 -1.15 20.18
N SER A 206 7.30 -2.03 20.19
CA SER A 206 7.38 -3.32 20.88
C SER A 206 8.00 -4.42 20.02
N CYS A 207 7.78 -4.41 18.70
CA CYS A 207 8.15 -5.52 17.82
C CYS A 207 9.33 -5.23 16.89
N ASN A 208 9.62 -3.96 16.54
CA ASN A 208 10.68 -3.67 15.60
C ASN A 208 12.05 -4.14 16.12
N GLY A 209 12.87 -4.70 15.23
CA GLY A 209 14.20 -5.21 15.58
C GLY A 209 14.21 -6.58 16.23
N LYS A 210 13.05 -7.21 16.48
CA LYS A 210 12.95 -8.58 17.00
C LYS A 210 12.73 -9.57 15.86
N SER A 211 13.21 -10.80 16.01
CA SER A 211 12.92 -11.88 15.06
C SER A 211 11.52 -12.48 15.27
N ASN A 212 10.99 -12.39 16.49
CA ASN A 212 9.64 -12.80 16.82
C ASN A 212 8.94 -11.77 17.73
N CYS A 213 7.63 -11.64 17.57
CA CYS A 213 6.81 -10.78 18.42
C CYS A 213 5.40 -11.37 18.55
N THR A 214 4.98 -11.66 19.77
CA THR A 214 3.61 -12.06 20.07
C THR A 214 2.87 -10.91 20.75
N VAL A 215 1.74 -10.51 20.16
CA VAL A 215 0.92 -9.42 20.70
C VAL A 215 -0.48 -9.90 20.96
N LYS A 216 -1.00 -9.61 22.16
CA LYS A 216 -2.41 -9.82 22.48
C LYS A 216 -3.24 -8.71 21.84
N VAL A 217 -4.15 -9.09 20.97
CA VAL A 217 -5.11 -8.16 20.36
C VAL A 217 -6.29 -8.02 21.30
N SER A 218 -6.36 -6.89 21.99
CA SER A 218 -7.51 -6.56 22.83
C SER A 218 -7.69 -5.07 23.04
N SER A 219 -8.92 -4.67 23.29
CA SER A 219 -9.28 -3.29 23.63
C SER A 219 -8.60 -2.78 24.91
N SER A 220 -8.12 -3.69 25.78
CA SER A 220 -7.31 -3.32 26.96
C SER A 220 -5.89 -2.85 26.61
N VAL A 221 -5.35 -3.26 25.47
CA VAL A 221 -3.99 -2.89 25.01
C VAL A 221 -4.05 -1.64 24.13
N PHE A 222 -5.00 -1.59 23.20
CA PHE A 222 -5.07 -0.53 22.18
C PHE A 222 -6.08 0.58 22.48
N GLY A 223 -6.92 0.39 23.50
CA GLY A 223 -8.14 1.16 23.74
C GLY A 223 -9.28 0.73 22.82
N ASP A 224 -10.51 1.18 23.11
CA ASP A 224 -11.68 0.90 22.27
C ASP A 224 -12.02 2.11 21.37
N PRO A 225 -11.79 2.01 20.04
CA PRO A 225 -12.14 3.08 19.10
C PRO A 225 -13.64 3.13 18.76
N CYS A 226 -14.40 2.05 18.97
CA CYS A 226 -15.81 1.97 18.63
C CYS A 226 -16.53 0.93 19.50
N PHE A 227 -17.15 1.42 20.57
CA PHE A 227 -17.89 0.58 21.51
C PHE A 227 -19.03 -0.17 20.81
N GLY A 228 -19.21 -1.44 21.17
CA GLY A 228 -20.25 -2.31 20.60
C GLY A 228 -19.95 -2.87 19.20
N THR A 229 -18.80 -2.54 18.61
CA THR A 229 -18.33 -3.13 17.35
C THR A 229 -17.26 -4.18 17.65
N TYR A 230 -17.37 -5.37 17.06
CA TYR A 230 -16.33 -6.39 17.16
C TYR A 230 -15.16 -6.00 16.25
N LYS A 231 -13.93 -6.02 16.75
CA LYS A 231 -12.77 -5.43 16.08
C LYS A 231 -11.76 -6.50 15.63
N TYR A 232 -10.76 -6.06 14.89
CA TYR A 232 -9.58 -6.82 14.52
C TYR A 232 -8.40 -5.85 14.35
N LEU A 233 -7.19 -6.39 14.54
CA LEU A 233 -5.95 -5.75 14.18
C LEU A 233 -5.62 -6.12 12.73
N GLU A 234 -5.44 -5.13 11.88
CA GLU A 234 -4.92 -5.29 10.52
C GLU A 234 -3.60 -4.53 10.43
N MET A 235 -2.53 -5.20 10.00
CA MET A 235 -1.18 -4.62 9.95
C MET A 235 -0.39 -5.09 8.74
N ALA A 236 0.61 -4.29 8.38
CA ALA A 236 1.61 -4.60 7.38
C ALA A 236 3.00 -4.55 8.00
N TYR A 237 3.78 -5.62 7.83
CA TYR A 237 5.14 -5.72 8.33
C TYR A 237 6.04 -6.40 7.31
N SER A 238 7.35 -6.25 7.44
CA SER A 238 8.32 -6.94 6.60
C SER A 238 9.47 -7.46 7.44
N CYS A 239 10.22 -8.39 6.85
CA CYS A 239 11.40 -8.97 7.44
C CYS A 239 12.62 -8.41 6.74
N HIS A 240 13.52 -7.80 7.52
CA HIS A 240 14.76 -7.24 7.02
C HIS A 240 15.93 -8.01 7.59
N CYS A 241 16.99 -8.14 6.82
CA CYS A 241 18.21 -8.74 7.31
C CYS A 241 18.87 -7.82 8.32
N ASP A 242 19.16 -8.34 9.50
CA ASP A 242 19.94 -7.61 10.47
C ASP A 242 21.34 -7.36 9.89
N ALA A 243 21.85 -6.14 10.04
CA ALA A 243 23.16 -5.75 9.51
C ALA A 243 24.30 -6.63 10.07
N LEU A 244 24.09 -7.24 11.24
CA LEU A 244 25.01 -8.18 11.87
C LEU A 244 24.91 -9.62 11.31
N SER A 245 23.80 -9.96 10.65
CA SER A 245 23.51 -11.30 10.09
C SER A 245 23.33 -11.29 8.56
N ALA A 246 23.80 -10.23 7.88
CA ALA A 246 23.70 -10.10 6.42
C ALA A 246 24.25 -11.33 5.65
N THR A 247 25.29 -11.98 6.19
CA THR A 247 25.88 -13.21 5.62
C THR A 247 24.92 -14.40 5.62
N VAL A 248 24.05 -14.53 6.64
CA VAL A 248 23.04 -15.61 6.75
C VAL A 248 21.92 -15.39 5.74
N CYS A 249 21.41 -14.16 5.69
CA CYS A 249 20.35 -13.75 4.78
C CYS A 249 20.70 -13.85 3.29
N SER A 250 21.97 -13.63 2.93
CA SER A 250 22.41 -13.66 1.53
C SER A 250 22.35 -15.06 0.91
N GLN A 251 22.27 -16.11 1.74
CA GLN A 251 22.29 -17.50 1.29
C GLN A 251 20.93 -18.01 0.80
N GLU A 252 19.80 -17.36 1.13
CA GLU A 252 18.47 -17.78 0.63
C GLU A 252 18.33 -17.65 -0.90
N THR A 253 19.13 -16.78 -1.54
CA THR A 253 19.11 -16.62 -3.02
C THR A 253 20.03 -17.61 -3.76
N SER A 254 20.98 -18.25 -3.08
CA SER A 254 21.92 -19.19 -3.72
C SER A 254 21.49 -20.66 -3.64
N VAL A 255 20.64 -21.03 -2.67
CA VAL A 255 20.18 -22.43 -2.50
C VAL A 255 19.17 -22.85 -3.57
N SER A 256 18.36 -21.92 -4.10
CA SER A 256 17.43 -22.18 -5.21
C SER A 256 18.14 -22.50 -6.54
N SER A 257 19.34 -21.96 -6.76
CA SER A 257 20.13 -22.22 -7.96
C SER A 257 20.91 -23.54 -7.88
N LEU A 258 21.32 -23.94 -6.67
CA LEU A 258 22.02 -25.20 -6.43
C LEU A 258 21.09 -26.42 -6.41
N SER A 259 19.81 -26.26 -6.05
CA SER A 259 18.80 -27.33 -6.15
C SER A 259 18.43 -27.66 -7.61
N GLU A 260 18.37 -26.66 -8.50
CA GLU A 260 18.20 -26.90 -9.95
C GLU A 260 19.43 -27.57 -10.57
N LEU A 261 20.64 -27.17 -10.15
CA LEU A 261 21.90 -27.80 -10.60
C LEU A 261 22.04 -29.26 -10.11
N THR A 262 21.66 -29.58 -8.88
CA THR A 262 21.70 -30.98 -8.39
C THR A 262 20.70 -31.89 -9.09
N THR A 263 19.56 -31.35 -9.53
CA THR A 263 18.57 -32.08 -10.33
C THR A 263 19.11 -32.35 -11.74
N LEU A 264 19.71 -31.35 -12.39
CA LEU A 264 20.35 -31.48 -13.71
C LEU A 264 21.54 -32.46 -13.70
N VAL A 265 22.37 -32.45 -12.65
CA VAL A 265 23.51 -33.40 -12.53
C VAL A 265 23.02 -34.84 -12.34
N SER A 266 21.87 -35.05 -11.67
CA SER A 266 21.24 -36.39 -11.57
C SER A 266 20.67 -36.86 -12.92
N GLU A 267 20.01 -36.00 -13.69
CA GLU A 267 19.45 -36.37 -15.00
C GLU A 267 20.54 -36.64 -16.05
N VAL A 268 21.61 -35.84 -16.08
CA VAL A 268 22.75 -36.05 -17.00
C VAL A 268 23.56 -37.29 -16.60
N GLY A 269 23.66 -37.59 -15.30
CA GLY A 269 24.29 -38.81 -14.76
C GLY A 269 23.57 -40.09 -15.16
N LEU A 270 22.22 -40.11 -15.12
CA LEU A 270 21.44 -41.25 -15.63
C LEU A 270 21.55 -41.39 -17.16
N LEU A 271 21.59 -40.28 -17.90
CA LEU A 271 21.73 -40.34 -19.36
C LEU A 271 23.08 -40.92 -19.80
N THR A 272 24.17 -40.57 -19.11
CA THR A 272 25.52 -41.08 -19.43
C THR A 272 25.70 -42.55 -19.07
N LEU A 273 25.12 -43.04 -17.97
CA LEU A 273 25.05 -44.48 -17.67
C LEU A 273 24.20 -45.24 -18.71
N ALA A 274 23.05 -44.68 -19.13
CA ALA A 274 22.20 -45.30 -20.15
C ALA A 274 22.84 -45.34 -21.55
N ILE A 275 23.73 -44.37 -21.87
CA ILE A 275 24.52 -44.38 -23.11
C ILE A 275 25.65 -45.41 -23.02
N MET A 276 26.38 -45.50 -21.90
CA MET A 276 27.41 -46.53 -21.72
C MET A 276 26.83 -47.96 -21.74
N GLU A 277 25.66 -48.18 -21.13
CA GLU A 277 24.99 -49.49 -21.19
C GLU A 277 24.42 -49.83 -22.59
N ARG A 278 24.14 -48.83 -23.43
CA ARG A 278 23.75 -49.03 -24.83
C ARG A 278 24.94 -49.34 -25.73
N ASP A 279 26.10 -48.76 -25.47
CA ASP A 279 27.34 -49.05 -26.20
C ASP A 279 27.93 -50.41 -25.83
N ILE A 280 27.82 -50.84 -24.56
CA ILE A 280 28.23 -52.20 -24.13
C ILE A 280 27.35 -53.27 -24.80
N ARG A 281 26.04 -53.06 -24.93
CA ARG A 281 25.11 -53.99 -25.62
C ARG A 281 25.24 -54.02 -27.15
N ARG A 282 26.06 -53.15 -27.76
CA ARG A 282 26.37 -53.17 -29.20
C ARG A 282 27.69 -53.87 -29.53
N MET A 283 28.43 -54.34 -28.52
CA MET A 283 29.70 -55.05 -28.68
C MET A 283 29.62 -56.57 -28.39
N GLU A 284 28.41 -57.10 -28.20
CA GLU A 284 28.07 -58.53 -28.28
C GLU A 284 27.20 -58.79 -29.51
#